data_AF-A0A561VAF2-F1
#
_entry.id   AF-A0A561VAF2-F1
#
_cell.length_a   1.000
_cell.length_b   1.000
_cell.length_c   1.000
_cell.angle_alpha   90.00
_cell.angle_beta   90.00
_cell.angle_gamma   90.00
#
_symmetry.space_group_name_H-M   'P 1'
#
loop_
_entity.id
_entity.type
_entity.pdbx_description
1 polymer ?
#
loop_
_entity_poly.entity_id
_entity_poly.type
_entity_poly.pdbx_seq_one_letter_code
_entity_poly.pdbx_strand_id
1 'polypeptide(L)'
;MRKNRRAHEVVASVPQERLVGALVDQLADVVGGRAAYCVPAAGRPEDFDVVAASPDAGHSGLGEESAREPVRGGGMLLVGSARRWGAKEQAALRETAGWLAVTADAEGLREGHERAAERFRELRGEVTTARERLAHVRDLERRRLVRAITTSTLRDLDDLRRRLRGFGEQLAAGSEVARIAEIGTVVDDMLDNFRTVVRGVYPAMLPDRGPRAALEELAATLPHRVRFSGDLGRRVGWQIESGFYHAVAAVLNLLAGDGINRDDPTVEVEFARDEALGARLRTSVGELSAGDLRAALHQDAERLAVLGGAMECAVTAGVAVVTVRLADRTTTTTTSQGEASALFQLVSDLVKQGQEAAGAGPGRAGWDAIAARLVQPPRLAIVSDAAGPDSAEVDSASLLGVTVVFAGGPADRQLAEEVLADEGPRGSVDAVLCRVPPTPDFCATLRRGRHRVEFSETASADEVARRLVTWTPVIAARRAIVSARALLPGLSADHPLRWSVDRIATEAHEITELDLLDELVRGDTRLLRGASEPAARLLGADGADPRSRLGLEPEANDEQVRVAAQRAADRWRAHAVRPITGGRDAAACDVLVRTAEGLLQT
;
A
#
# COMPACT_ATOMS: atom_id res chain seq x y z
N MET A 1 -34.21 -0.63 -36.00
CA MET A 1 -32.89 -0.19 -35.49
C MET A 1 -32.42 1.06 -36.25
N ARG A 2 -31.97 2.12 -35.56
CA ARG A 2 -31.39 3.31 -36.23
C ARG A 2 -30.07 2.93 -36.92
N LYS A 3 -29.87 3.45 -38.12
CA LYS A 3 -28.94 2.97 -39.17
C LYS A 3 -27.42 3.12 -38.90
N ASN A 4 -26.94 3.16 -37.66
CA ASN A 4 -25.51 3.51 -37.41
C ASN A 4 -24.83 2.92 -36.15
N ARG A 5 -25.38 1.88 -35.49
CA ARG A 5 -24.66 1.20 -34.38
C ARG A 5 -23.99 -0.07 -34.86
N ARG A 6 -22.74 -0.30 -34.44
CA ARG A 6 -21.99 -1.51 -34.79
C ARG A 6 -22.49 -2.70 -33.97
N ALA A 7 -22.33 -3.92 -34.50
CA ALA A 7 -22.93 -5.10 -33.91
C ALA A 7 -22.54 -5.39 -32.46
N HIS A 8 -21.25 -5.26 -32.16
CA HIS A 8 -20.73 -5.44 -30.80
C HIS A 8 -21.27 -4.39 -29.80
N GLU A 9 -21.60 -3.17 -30.24
CA GLU A 9 -22.13 -2.11 -29.36
C GLU A 9 -23.57 -2.41 -28.93
N VAL A 10 -24.36 -3.03 -29.81
CA VAL A 10 -25.74 -3.44 -29.52
C VAL A 10 -25.75 -4.65 -28.60
N VAL A 11 -24.91 -5.65 -28.88
CA VAL A 11 -24.76 -6.86 -28.06
C VAL A 11 -24.21 -6.54 -26.66
N ALA A 12 -23.40 -5.47 -26.52
CA ALA A 12 -22.89 -5.03 -25.22
C ALA A 12 -23.89 -4.21 -24.38
N SER A 13 -24.94 -3.63 -24.98
CA SER A 13 -25.82 -2.65 -24.31
C SER A 13 -27.25 -3.11 -24.06
N VAL A 14 -27.64 -4.28 -24.56
CA VAL A 14 -29.01 -4.81 -24.44
C VAL A 14 -28.96 -6.21 -23.82
N PRO A 15 -29.82 -6.54 -22.83
CA PRO A 15 -29.95 -7.90 -22.30
C PRO A 15 -30.25 -8.89 -23.43
N GLN A 16 -29.52 -10.01 -23.45
CA GLN A 16 -29.56 -10.99 -24.55
C GLN A 16 -30.97 -11.50 -24.83
N GLU A 17 -31.74 -11.85 -23.81
CA GLU A 17 -33.13 -12.34 -23.94
C GLU A 17 -34.00 -11.37 -24.75
N ARG A 18 -33.83 -10.06 -24.51
CA ARG A 18 -34.57 -9.02 -25.23
C ARG A 18 -34.05 -8.85 -26.66
N LEU A 19 -32.75 -9.04 -26.88
CA LEU A 19 -32.14 -8.93 -28.20
C LEU A 19 -32.51 -10.11 -29.09
N VAL A 20 -32.47 -11.34 -28.56
CA VAL A 20 -32.86 -12.57 -29.27
C VAL A 20 -34.34 -12.51 -29.66
N GLY A 21 -35.23 -12.14 -28.73
CA GLY A 21 -36.65 -11.94 -29.02
C GLY A 21 -36.87 -10.88 -30.11
N ALA A 22 -36.25 -9.70 -29.97
CA ALA A 22 -36.39 -8.62 -30.95
C ALA A 22 -35.86 -8.98 -32.35
N LEU A 23 -34.79 -9.78 -32.44
CA LEU A 23 -34.24 -10.26 -33.71
C LEU A 23 -35.18 -11.26 -34.40
N VAL A 24 -35.81 -12.15 -33.62
CA VAL A 24 -36.80 -13.11 -34.11
C VAL A 24 -38.08 -12.40 -34.56
N ASP A 25 -38.56 -11.42 -33.80
CA ASP A 25 -39.73 -10.60 -34.16
C ASP A 25 -39.48 -9.78 -35.43
N GLN A 26 -38.31 -9.14 -35.52
CA GLN A 26 -37.93 -8.38 -36.70
C GLN A 26 -37.85 -9.27 -37.96
N LEU A 27 -37.36 -10.50 -37.81
CA LEU A 27 -37.35 -11.45 -38.92
C LEU A 27 -38.78 -11.81 -39.34
N ALA A 28 -39.66 -12.16 -38.39
CA ALA A 28 -41.05 -12.49 -38.65
C ALA A 28 -41.80 -11.38 -39.43
N ASP A 29 -41.57 -10.12 -39.05
CA ASP A 29 -42.10 -8.95 -39.75
C ASP A 29 -41.60 -8.84 -41.20
N VAL A 30 -40.33 -9.12 -41.44
CA VAL A 30 -39.71 -9.01 -42.77
C VAL A 30 -40.23 -10.09 -43.73
N VAL A 31 -40.33 -11.34 -43.28
CA VAL A 31 -40.91 -12.44 -44.08
C VAL A 31 -42.44 -12.40 -44.16
N GLY A 32 -43.10 -11.61 -43.31
CA GLY A 32 -44.55 -11.56 -43.20
C GLY A 32 -45.13 -12.92 -42.81
N GLY A 33 -44.45 -13.62 -41.90
CA GLY A 33 -44.74 -14.99 -41.47
C GLY A 33 -44.36 -15.19 -40.01
N ARG A 34 -43.96 -16.40 -39.64
CA ARG A 34 -43.56 -16.76 -38.27
C ARG A 34 -42.07 -17.10 -38.23
N ALA A 35 -41.39 -16.75 -37.14
CA ALA A 35 -39.98 -17.09 -36.93
C ALA A 35 -39.74 -17.66 -35.53
N ALA A 36 -38.80 -18.58 -35.41
CA ALA A 36 -38.39 -19.14 -34.13
C ALA A 36 -36.89 -19.45 -34.12
N TYR A 37 -36.22 -19.13 -33.02
CA TYR A 37 -34.86 -19.57 -32.75
C TYR A 37 -34.89 -20.71 -31.74
N CYS A 38 -34.27 -21.82 -32.12
CA CYS A 38 -34.29 -23.05 -31.35
C CYS A 38 -32.86 -23.54 -31.10
N VAL A 39 -32.63 -24.18 -29.95
CA VAL A 39 -31.36 -24.84 -29.61
C VAL A 39 -31.60 -26.33 -29.37
N PRO A 40 -30.61 -27.21 -29.60
CA PRO A 40 -30.76 -28.63 -29.31
C PRO A 40 -31.08 -28.84 -27.83
N ALA A 41 -32.07 -29.69 -27.53
CA ALA A 41 -32.47 -29.98 -26.16
C ALA A 41 -31.33 -30.71 -25.42
N ALA A 42 -31.12 -30.33 -24.15
CA ALA A 42 -30.06 -30.92 -23.34
C ALA A 42 -30.26 -32.45 -23.21
N GLY A 43 -29.29 -33.22 -23.73
CA GLY A 43 -29.31 -34.69 -23.68
C GLY A 43 -30.15 -35.39 -24.75
N ARG A 44 -30.79 -34.65 -25.67
CA ARG A 44 -31.50 -35.20 -26.84
C ARG A 44 -31.23 -34.34 -28.09
N PRO A 45 -30.19 -34.65 -28.88
CA PRO A 45 -29.79 -33.82 -30.01
C PRO A 45 -30.80 -33.79 -31.18
N GLU A 46 -31.80 -34.67 -31.17
CA GLU A 46 -32.90 -34.69 -32.15
C GLU A 46 -34.09 -33.80 -31.75
N ASP A 47 -34.19 -33.42 -30.48
CA ASP A 47 -35.22 -32.51 -29.96
C ASP A 47 -34.67 -31.08 -29.91
N PHE A 48 -35.52 -30.08 -30.11
CA PHE A 48 -35.15 -28.66 -30.07
C PHE A 48 -35.99 -27.89 -29.06
N ASP A 49 -35.33 -27.15 -28.17
CA ASP A 49 -35.95 -26.20 -27.25
C ASP A 49 -36.07 -24.83 -27.92
N VAL A 50 -37.26 -24.23 -27.83
CA VAL A 50 -37.53 -22.90 -28.36
C VAL A 50 -36.96 -21.86 -27.40
N VAL A 51 -35.96 -21.10 -27.85
CA VAL A 51 -35.36 -20.00 -27.07
C VAL A 51 -36.19 -18.73 -27.22
N ALA A 52 -36.65 -18.46 -28.45
CA ALA A 52 -37.53 -17.34 -28.74
C ALA A 52 -38.38 -17.63 -29.98
N ALA A 53 -39.61 -17.14 -29.99
CA ALA A 53 -40.52 -17.27 -31.12
C ALA A 53 -41.41 -16.03 -31.26
N SER A 54 -41.79 -15.71 -32.49
CA SER A 54 -42.74 -14.63 -32.78
C SER A 54 -44.11 -14.92 -32.15
N PRO A 55 -44.92 -13.92 -31.74
CA PRO A 55 -46.16 -14.09 -30.96
C PRO A 55 -47.19 -15.09 -31.52
N ASP A 56 -47.22 -15.30 -32.85
CA ASP A 56 -48.17 -16.21 -33.53
C ASP A 56 -47.59 -17.62 -33.80
N ALA A 57 -46.37 -17.91 -33.33
CA ALA A 57 -45.76 -19.23 -33.38
C ALA A 57 -46.20 -20.04 -32.14
N GLY A 58 -47.03 -21.05 -32.34
CA GLY A 58 -47.40 -21.96 -31.25
C GLY A 58 -46.16 -22.64 -30.64
N HIS A 59 -46.23 -22.97 -29.35
CA HIS A 59 -45.15 -23.57 -28.55
C HIS A 59 -44.66 -24.95 -29.07
N SER A 60 -45.30 -25.50 -30.10
CA SER A 60 -44.99 -26.81 -30.69
C SER A 60 -44.93 -26.70 -32.22
N GLY A 61 -43.80 -26.26 -32.74
CA GLY A 61 -43.46 -26.40 -34.16
C GLY A 61 -44.13 -25.38 -35.09
N LEU A 62 -43.31 -24.72 -35.92
CA LEU A 62 -43.77 -23.95 -37.05
C LEU A 62 -44.42 -24.89 -38.07
N GLY A 63 -45.77 -24.97 -38.06
CA GLY A 63 -46.50 -25.67 -39.13
C GLY A 63 -46.21 -25.02 -40.50
N GLU A 64 -45.82 -25.84 -41.47
CA GLU A 64 -45.27 -25.49 -42.80
C GLU A 64 -44.00 -24.62 -42.75
N GLU A 65 -42.85 -25.28 -42.59
CA GLU A 65 -41.52 -24.68 -42.67
C GLU A 65 -41.26 -24.13 -44.09
N SER A 66 -41.01 -22.82 -44.17
CA SER A 66 -40.62 -22.16 -45.41
C SER A 66 -39.10 -22.15 -45.58
N ALA A 67 -38.34 -22.10 -44.49
CA ALA A 67 -36.87 -22.23 -44.49
C ALA A 67 -36.28 -22.46 -43.09
N ARG A 68 -35.02 -22.92 -43.09
CA ARG A 68 -34.17 -23.07 -41.90
C ARG A 68 -32.76 -22.58 -42.19
N GLU A 69 -32.14 -21.93 -41.20
CA GLU A 69 -30.76 -21.44 -41.27
C GLU A 69 -29.99 -21.82 -39.99
N PRO A 70 -28.81 -22.47 -40.09
CA PRO A 70 -27.99 -22.80 -38.94
C PRO A 70 -27.38 -21.55 -38.30
N VAL A 71 -27.43 -21.50 -36.96
CA VAL A 71 -26.76 -20.45 -36.19
C VAL A 71 -25.40 -20.98 -35.73
N ARG A 72 -24.34 -20.23 -36.08
CA ARG A 72 -22.97 -20.57 -35.68
C ARG A 72 -22.85 -20.42 -34.16
N GLY A 73 -22.32 -21.45 -33.48
CA GLY A 73 -22.28 -21.51 -32.00
C GLY A 73 -23.40 -22.38 -31.40
N GLY A 74 -24.37 -22.82 -32.21
CA GLY A 74 -25.43 -23.76 -31.83
C GLY A 74 -26.81 -23.23 -32.19
N GLY A 75 -27.74 -24.15 -32.48
CA GLY A 75 -29.14 -23.82 -32.76
C GLY A 75 -29.50 -23.65 -34.24
N MET A 76 -30.80 -23.43 -34.46
CA MET A 76 -31.45 -23.37 -35.76
C MET A 76 -32.46 -22.23 -35.74
N LEU A 77 -32.38 -21.36 -36.75
CA LEU A 77 -33.35 -20.30 -36.99
C LEU A 77 -34.35 -20.79 -38.04
N LEU A 78 -35.61 -20.85 -37.66
CA LEU A 78 -36.69 -21.41 -38.45
C LEU A 78 -37.66 -20.29 -38.89
N VAL A 79 -38.16 -20.39 -40.13
CA VAL A 79 -39.21 -19.52 -40.67
C VAL A 79 -40.35 -20.38 -41.19
N GLY A 80 -41.57 -20.10 -40.75
CA GLY A 80 -42.79 -20.79 -41.18
C GLY A 80 -43.80 -19.84 -41.79
N SER A 81 -44.64 -20.37 -42.70
CA SER A 81 -45.78 -19.65 -43.28
C SER A 81 -45.42 -18.25 -43.86
N ALA A 82 -44.28 -18.14 -44.55
CA ALA A 82 -43.81 -16.86 -45.09
C ALA A 82 -44.71 -16.38 -46.24
N ARG A 83 -45.31 -15.18 -46.11
CA ARG A 83 -46.11 -14.56 -47.18
C ARG A 83 -45.25 -14.06 -48.34
N ARG A 84 -43.96 -13.82 -48.09
CA ARG A 84 -42.98 -13.35 -49.09
C ARG A 84 -41.73 -14.20 -48.99
N TRP A 85 -41.21 -14.65 -50.12
CA TRP A 85 -40.00 -15.45 -50.16
C TRP A 85 -39.14 -15.11 -51.39
N GLY A 86 -38.19 -14.19 -51.21
CA GLY A 86 -37.23 -13.78 -52.23
C GLY A 86 -35.84 -13.50 -51.66
N ALA A 87 -34.97 -12.91 -52.48
CA ALA A 87 -33.57 -12.66 -52.10
C ALA A 87 -33.42 -11.76 -50.86
N LYS A 88 -34.38 -10.86 -50.63
CA LYS A 88 -34.41 -9.96 -49.47
C LYS A 88 -34.68 -10.72 -48.17
N GLU A 89 -35.65 -11.62 -48.17
CA GLU A 89 -36.03 -12.42 -47.01
C GLU A 89 -34.94 -13.45 -46.67
N GLN A 90 -34.33 -14.06 -47.68
CA GLN A 90 -33.17 -14.94 -47.50
C GLN A 90 -31.92 -14.21 -46.98
N ALA A 91 -31.75 -12.93 -47.33
CA ALA A 91 -30.69 -12.11 -46.76
C ALA A 91 -30.96 -11.75 -45.30
N ALA A 92 -32.20 -11.38 -44.97
CA ALA A 92 -32.62 -11.10 -43.60
C ALA A 92 -32.47 -12.33 -42.67
N LEU A 93 -32.85 -13.52 -43.15
CA LEU A 93 -32.67 -14.77 -42.40
C LEU A 93 -31.19 -15.02 -42.05
N ARG A 94 -30.29 -14.90 -43.04
CA ARG A 94 -28.84 -15.08 -42.83
C ARG A 94 -28.22 -14.01 -41.95
N GLU A 95 -28.66 -12.76 -42.09
CA GLU A 95 -28.22 -11.66 -41.25
C GLU A 95 -28.64 -11.91 -39.79
N THR A 96 -29.90 -12.25 -39.55
CA THR A 96 -30.41 -12.57 -38.21
C THR A 96 -29.68 -13.76 -37.59
N ALA A 97 -29.41 -14.83 -38.36
CA ALA A 97 -28.59 -15.95 -37.91
C ALA A 97 -27.16 -15.52 -37.52
N GLY A 98 -26.56 -14.61 -38.28
CA GLY A 98 -25.25 -14.01 -37.95
C GLY A 98 -25.26 -13.19 -36.65
N TRP A 99 -26.33 -12.42 -36.41
CA TRP A 99 -26.50 -11.67 -35.15
C TRP A 99 -26.69 -12.59 -33.95
N LEU A 100 -27.50 -13.65 -34.09
CA LEU A 100 -27.69 -14.65 -33.05
C LEU A 100 -26.39 -15.38 -32.70
N ALA A 101 -25.55 -15.67 -33.70
CA ALA A 101 -24.24 -16.26 -33.49
C ALA A 101 -23.32 -15.36 -32.64
N VAL A 102 -23.24 -14.06 -32.97
CA VAL A 102 -22.43 -13.10 -32.20
C VAL A 102 -22.93 -12.96 -30.77
N THR A 103 -24.25 -13.02 -30.55
CA THR A 103 -24.80 -12.99 -29.19
C THR A 103 -24.44 -14.23 -28.38
N ALA A 104 -24.47 -15.41 -28.99
CA ALA A 104 -24.09 -16.66 -28.33
C ALA A 104 -22.58 -16.70 -28.01
N ASP A 105 -21.74 -16.25 -28.95
CA ASP A 105 -20.29 -16.19 -28.75
C ASP A 105 -19.90 -15.22 -27.62
N ALA A 106 -20.56 -14.06 -27.53
CA ALA A 106 -20.30 -13.09 -26.48
C ALA A 106 -20.63 -13.64 -25.09
N GLU A 107 -21.69 -14.44 -24.97
CA GLU A 107 -22.08 -15.06 -23.70
C GLU A 107 -21.12 -16.17 -23.29
N GLY A 108 -20.72 -17.03 -24.23
CA GLY A 108 -19.71 -18.05 -23.98
C GLY A 108 -18.37 -17.45 -23.51
N LEU A 109 -18.00 -16.28 -24.04
CA LEU A 109 -16.82 -15.53 -23.58
C LEU A 109 -16.99 -14.93 -22.19
N ARG A 110 -18.18 -14.40 -21.83
CA ARG A 110 -18.47 -13.87 -20.50
C ARG A 110 -18.41 -14.96 -19.44
N GLU A 111 -19.12 -16.06 -19.65
CA GLU A 111 -19.08 -17.20 -18.72
C GLU A 111 -17.66 -17.77 -18.61
N GLY A 112 -16.92 -17.84 -19.72
CA GLY A 112 -15.52 -18.24 -19.72
C GLY A 112 -14.64 -17.31 -18.88
N HIS A 113 -14.86 -16.00 -18.96
CA HIS A 113 -14.16 -14.99 -18.17
C HIS A 113 -14.49 -15.09 -16.67
N GLU A 114 -15.78 -15.24 -16.31
CA GLU A 114 -16.21 -15.39 -14.92
C GLU A 114 -15.61 -16.65 -14.28
N ARG A 115 -15.66 -17.78 -14.98
CA ARG A 115 -15.04 -19.04 -14.53
C ARG A 115 -13.54 -18.91 -14.36
N ALA A 116 -12.86 -18.21 -15.29
CA ALA A 116 -11.43 -17.95 -15.18
C ALA A 116 -11.09 -17.03 -13.98
N ALA A 117 -11.91 -16.01 -13.72
CA ALA A 117 -11.75 -15.09 -12.60
C ALA A 117 -11.96 -15.77 -11.23
N GLU A 118 -12.95 -16.67 -11.14
CA GLU A 118 -13.15 -17.53 -9.96
C GLU A 118 -11.94 -18.42 -9.69
N ARG A 119 -11.48 -19.14 -10.71
CA ARG A 119 -10.31 -20.02 -10.61
C ARG A 119 -9.05 -19.25 -10.22
N PHE A 120 -8.87 -18.04 -10.73
CA PHE A 120 -7.75 -17.19 -10.35
C PHE A 120 -7.83 -16.74 -8.90
N ARG A 121 -9.01 -16.38 -8.39
CA ARG A 121 -9.22 -16.03 -6.97
C ARG A 121 -8.90 -17.21 -6.06
N GLU A 122 -9.35 -18.40 -6.42
CA GLU A 122 -9.07 -19.65 -5.70
C GLU A 122 -7.57 -19.94 -5.65
N LEU A 123 -6.91 -20.01 -6.81
CA LEU A 123 -5.45 -20.22 -6.92
C LEU A 123 -4.65 -19.18 -6.14
N ARG A 124 -5.07 -17.90 -6.13
CA ARG A 124 -4.42 -16.88 -5.30
C ARG A 124 -4.61 -17.14 -3.82
N GLY A 125 -5.81 -17.53 -3.38
CA GLY A 125 -6.07 -17.92 -1.99
C GLY A 125 -5.17 -19.09 -1.56
N GLU A 126 -5.03 -20.10 -2.43
CA GLU A 126 -4.14 -21.24 -2.23
C GLU A 126 -2.68 -20.80 -2.13
N VAL A 127 -2.20 -19.94 -3.04
CA VAL A 127 -0.82 -19.43 -3.02
C VAL A 127 -0.54 -18.61 -1.76
N THR A 128 -1.45 -17.73 -1.35
CA THR A 128 -1.29 -16.94 -0.11
C THR A 128 -1.22 -17.87 1.10
N THR A 129 -2.16 -18.80 1.21
CA THR A 129 -2.19 -19.79 2.30
C THR A 129 -0.92 -20.66 2.29
N ALA A 130 -0.45 -21.08 1.11
CA ALA A 130 0.77 -21.87 0.96
C ALA A 130 2.02 -21.07 1.36
N ARG A 131 2.08 -19.76 1.03
CA ARG A 131 3.16 -18.86 1.44
C ARG A 131 3.18 -18.63 2.94
N GLU A 132 2.02 -18.43 3.56
CA GLU A 132 1.90 -18.31 5.02
C GLU A 132 2.35 -19.59 5.73
N ARG A 133 1.91 -20.76 5.23
CA ARG A 133 2.37 -22.07 5.72
C ARG A 133 3.88 -22.23 5.54
N LEU A 134 4.43 -21.86 4.38
CA LEU A 134 5.86 -21.95 4.13
C LEU A 134 6.66 -21.03 5.04
N ALA A 135 6.21 -19.79 5.28
CA ALA A 135 6.83 -18.86 6.20
C ALA A 135 6.82 -19.42 7.62
N HIS A 136 5.67 -19.94 8.07
CA HIS A 136 5.54 -20.56 9.38
C HIS A 136 6.44 -21.80 9.54
N VAL A 137 6.50 -22.68 8.53
CA VAL A 137 7.38 -23.85 8.52
C VAL A 137 8.85 -23.44 8.49
N ARG A 138 9.22 -22.42 7.69
CA ARG A 138 10.59 -21.88 7.68
C ARG A 138 10.98 -21.31 9.03
N ASP A 139 10.07 -20.61 9.72
CA ASP A 139 10.34 -20.08 11.06
C ASP A 139 10.48 -21.20 12.10
N LEU A 140 9.68 -22.26 11.99
CA LEU A 140 9.80 -23.44 12.86
C LEU A 140 11.10 -24.19 12.59
N GLU A 141 11.46 -24.43 11.33
CA GLU A 141 12.70 -25.12 10.96
C GLU A 141 13.93 -24.27 11.28
N ARG A 142 13.89 -22.95 11.08
CA ARG A 142 14.94 -22.04 11.54
C ARG A 142 15.11 -22.14 13.06
N ARG A 143 14.02 -22.10 13.83
CA ARG A 143 14.05 -22.27 15.29
C ARG A 143 14.61 -23.64 15.71
N ARG A 144 14.23 -24.70 15.00
CA ARG A 144 14.73 -26.06 15.23
C ARG A 144 16.22 -26.19 14.91
N LEU A 145 16.66 -25.68 13.76
CA LEU A 145 18.05 -25.70 13.31
C LEU A 145 18.93 -24.90 14.27
N VAL A 146 18.51 -23.70 14.67
CA VAL A 146 19.23 -22.91 15.68
C VAL A 146 19.32 -23.68 16.99
N ARG A 147 18.21 -24.22 17.51
CA ARG A 147 18.23 -25.04 18.73
C ARG A 147 19.16 -26.25 18.60
N ALA A 148 19.13 -26.95 17.47
CA ALA A 148 19.96 -28.11 17.19
C ALA A 148 21.45 -27.74 17.14
N ILE A 149 21.79 -26.67 16.40
CA ILE A 149 23.15 -26.12 16.31
C ILE A 149 23.62 -25.72 17.70
N THR A 150 22.89 -24.86 18.43
CA THR A 150 23.28 -24.40 19.76
C THR A 150 23.44 -25.55 20.75
N THR A 151 22.55 -26.56 20.72
CA THR A 151 22.61 -27.68 21.67
C THR A 151 23.74 -28.66 21.33
N SER A 152 24.01 -28.94 20.05
CA SER A 152 25.08 -29.87 19.66
C SER A 152 26.45 -29.21 19.73
N THR A 153 26.62 -28.00 19.19
CA THR A 153 27.93 -27.34 19.16
C THR A 153 28.41 -26.96 20.55
N LEU A 154 27.53 -26.48 21.43
CA LEU A 154 27.92 -26.21 22.83
C LEU A 154 28.29 -27.48 23.57
N ARG A 155 27.62 -28.61 23.30
CA ARG A 155 27.95 -29.89 23.94
C ARG A 155 29.29 -30.44 23.45
N ASP A 156 29.56 -30.36 22.15
CA ASP A 156 30.80 -30.83 21.54
C ASP A 156 32.01 -30.00 22.00
N LEU A 157 31.85 -28.68 22.10
CA LEU A 157 32.88 -27.78 22.63
C LEU A 157 33.12 -27.99 24.14
N ASP A 158 32.08 -28.26 24.93
CA ASP A 158 32.21 -28.54 26.37
C ASP A 158 32.82 -29.93 26.63
N ASP A 159 32.63 -30.89 25.72
CA ASP A 159 33.34 -32.18 25.75
C ASP A 159 34.83 -32.03 25.37
N LEU A 160 35.14 -31.22 24.34
CA LEU A 160 36.51 -30.86 23.99
C LEU A 160 37.23 -30.19 25.16
N ARG A 161 36.57 -29.25 25.84
CA ARG A 161 37.06 -28.57 27.04
C ARG A 161 37.40 -29.57 28.16
N ARG A 162 36.49 -30.50 28.46
CA ARG A 162 36.73 -31.53 29.49
C ARG A 162 37.92 -32.42 29.16
N ARG A 163 38.08 -32.81 27.89
CA ARG A 163 39.23 -33.62 27.44
C ARG A 163 40.55 -32.86 27.58
N LEU A 164 40.60 -31.59 27.17
CA LEU A 164 41.79 -30.74 27.29
C LEU A 164 42.21 -30.54 28.75
N ARG A 165 41.26 -30.29 29.65
CA ARG A 165 41.54 -30.18 31.10
C ARG A 165 42.08 -31.49 31.68
N GLY A 166 41.49 -32.62 31.30
CA GLY A 166 41.97 -33.94 31.73
C GLY A 166 43.39 -34.28 31.25
N PHE A 167 43.76 -33.87 30.03
CA PHE A 167 45.15 -34.01 29.55
C PHE A 167 46.13 -33.12 30.33
N GLY A 168 45.73 -31.89 30.67
CA GLY A 168 46.56 -30.99 31.48
C GLY A 168 46.84 -31.51 32.88
N GLU A 169 45.89 -32.21 33.50
CA GLU A 169 46.04 -32.80 34.84
C GLU A 169 46.92 -34.06 34.87
N GLN A 170 47.05 -34.78 33.74
CA GLN A 170 47.83 -36.02 33.63
C GLN A 170 49.32 -35.82 33.28
N LEU A 171 49.71 -34.62 32.85
CA LEU A 171 51.07 -34.31 32.41
C LEU A 171 51.89 -33.71 33.56
N ALA A 172 53.08 -34.28 33.82
CA ALA A 172 54.02 -33.74 34.81
C ALA A 172 54.65 -32.43 34.33
N ALA A 173 54.80 -31.46 35.24
CA ALA A 173 55.14 -30.07 34.99
C ALA A 173 56.22 -29.85 33.90
N GLY A 174 55.83 -29.15 32.83
CA GLY A 174 56.67 -28.83 31.67
C GLY A 174 55.98 -27.89 30.66
N SER A 175 56.66 -27.55 29.57
CA SER A 175 56.17 -26.60 28.55
C SER A 175 54.90 -27.04 27.80
N GLU A 176 54.55 -28.33 27.87
CA GLU A 176 53.37 -28.91 27.24
C GLU A 176 52.10 -28.64 28.06
N VAL A 177 52.18 -28.61 29.39
CA VAL A 177 51.06 -28.23 30.27
C VAL A 177 50.67 -26.76 30.05
N ALA A 178 51.67 -25.89 29.89
CA ALA A 178 51.46 -24.48 29.58
C ALA A 178 50.74 -24.28 28.23
N ARG A 179 51.14 -25.01 27.19
CA ARG A 179 50.48 -24.98 25.87
C ARG A 179 49.06 -25.53 25.89
N ILE A 180 48.79 -26.58 26.67
CA ILE A 180 47.43 -27.12 26.83
C ILE A 180 46.53 -26.15 27.60
N ALA A 181 47.07 -25.46 28.61
CA ALA A 181 46.34 -24.40 29.31
C ALA A 181 46.00 -23.23 28.38
N GLU A 182 46.94 -22.81 27.53
CA GLU A 182 46.73 -21.76 26.50
C GLU A 182 45.67 -22.15 25.46
N ILE A 183 45.65 -23.41 25.02
CA ILE A 183 44.59 -23.92 24.13
C ILE A 183 43.25 -23.95 24.85
N GLY A 184 43.24 -24.30 26.14
CA GLY A 184 42.05 -24.28 27.00
C GLY A 184 41.43 -22.88 27.11
N THR A 185 42.25 -21.84 27.29
CA THR A 185 41.77 -20.45 27.35
C THR A 185 41.20 -19.99 26.01
N VAL A 186 41.85 -20.33 24.89
CA VAL A 186 41.32 -19.99 23.54
C VAL A 186 39.98 -20.66 23.25
N VAL A 187 39.79 -21.91 23.69
CA VAL A 187 38.49 -22.61 23.56
C VAL A 187 37.44 -21.95 24.44
N ASP A 188 37.78 -21.53 25.66
CA ASP A 188 36.87 -20.81 26.56
C ASP A 188 36.41 -19.48 25.94
N ASP A 189 37.34 -18.70 25.39
CA ASP A 189 37.04 -17.43 24.70
C ASP A 189 36.15 -17.64 23.46
N MET A 190 36.41 -18.69 22.66
CA MET A 190 35.55 -19.04 21.52
C MET A 190 34.14 -19.46 21.95
N LEU A 191 34.02 -20.18 23.07
CA LEU A 191 32.74 -20.64 23.61
C LEU A 191 31.90 -19.46 24.10
N ASP A 192 32.53 -18.52 24.79
CA ASP A 192 31.85 -17.34 25.31
C ASP A 192 31.52 -16.35 24.18
N ASN A 193 32.40 -16.15 23.20
CA ASN A 193 32.08 -15.39 21.99
C ASN A 193 30.92 -16.03 21.19
N PHE A 194 30.92 -17.36 21.01
CA PHE A 194 29.82 -18.05 20.32
C PHE A 194 28.50 -17.92 21.08
N ARG A 195 28.52 -18.01 22.42
CA ARG A 195 27.33 -17.77 23.27
C ARG A 195 26.81 -16.34 23.15
N THR A 196 27.70 -15.36 23.14
CA THR A 196 27.37 -13.94 22.97
C THR A 196 26.76 -13.68 21.60
N VAL A 197 27.36 -14.22 20.52
CA VAL A 197 26.84 -14.09 19.15
C VAL A 197 25.47 -14.76 18.99
N VAL A 198 25.29 -15.98 19.51
CA VAL A 198 24.00 -16.70 19.41
C VAL A 198 22.89 -15.99 20.21
N ARG A 199 23.19 -15.45 21.39
CA ARG A 199 22.22 -14.71 22.23
C ARG A 199 21.91 -13.30 21.71
N GLY A 200 22.87 -12.66 21.04
CA GLY A 200 22.67 -11.38 20.35
C GLY A 200 21.77 -11.50 19.10
N VAL A 201 21.75 -12.68 18.45
CA VAL A 201 20.98 -12.91 17.21
C VAL A 201 19.56 -13.45 17.46
N TYR A 202 19.27 -14.12 18.58
CA TYR A 202 17.88 -14.52 18.91
C TYR A 202 17.64 -14.79 20.40
N PRO A 203 16.92 -13.94 21.14
CA PRO A 203 16.51 -14.22 22.51
C PRO A 203 15.42 -15.29 22.56
N ALA A 204 15.76 -16.50 23.00
CA ALA A 204 14.83 -17.63 23.05
C ALA A 204 13.61 -17.38 23.95
N MET A 205 13.74 -16.53 24.98
CA MET A 205 12.65 -16.19 25.90
C MET A 205 11.75 -15.03 25.43
N LEU A 206 12.16 -14.28 24.41
CA LEU A 206 11.38 -13.12 23.94
C LEU A 206 9.97 -13.50 23.43
N PRO A 207 9.77 -14.56 22.62
CA PRO A 207 8.44 -14.91 22.13
C PRO A 207 7.48 -15.27 23.26
N ASP A 208 7.97 -16.01 24.27
CA ASP A 208 7.11 -16.59 25.31
C ASP A 208 6.96 -15.67 26.52
N ARG A 209 8.02 -14.94 26.90
CA ARG A 209 8.09 -14.16 28.15
C ARG A 209 8.29 -12.66 27.97
N GLY A 210 8.47 -12.19 26.74
CA GLY A 210 8.54 -10.77 26.42
C GLY A 210 9.91 -10.14 26.71
N PRO A 211 10.06 -8.85 26.37
CA PRO A 211 11.36 -8.17 26.31
C PRO A 211 12.04 -8.03 27.66
N ARG A 212 11.29 -7.77 28.73
CA ARG A 212 11.85 -7.67 30.09
C ARG A 212 12.57 -8.94 30.51
N ALA A 213 11.90 -10.09 30.43
CA ALA A 213 12.46 -11.36 30.85
C ALA A 213 13.69 -11.76 30.01
N ALA A 214 13.67 -11.45 28.72
CA ALA A 214 14.82 -11.67 27.83
C ALA A 214 16.02 -10.76 28.18
N LEU A 215 15.78 -9.51 28.56
CA LEU A 215 16.82 -8.58 29.01
C LEU A 215 17.39 -8.94 30.39
N GLU A 216 16.56 -9.44 31.30
CA GLU A 216 17.02 -9.97 32.59
C GLU A 216 17.94 -11.19 32.42
N GLU A 217 17.62 -12.07 31.46
CA GLU A 217 18.47 -13.20 31.09
C GLU A 217 19.79 -12.75 30.47
N LEU A 218 19.76 -11.76 29.55
CA LEU A 218 20.96 -11.17 28.98
C LEU A 218 21.85 -10.55 30.08
N ALA A 219 21.25 -9.76 30.97
CA ALA A 219 21.95 -9.10 32.06
C ALA A 219 22.69 -10.06 32.99
N ALA A 220 22.14 -11.27 33.24
CA ALA A 220 22.81 -12.29 34.04
C ALA A 220 24.11 -12.82 33.42
N THR A 221 24.36 -12.53 32.14
CA THR A 221 25.57 -12.92 31.42
C THR A 221 26.61 -11.81 31.30
N LEU A 222 26.25 -10.59 31.70
CA LEU A 222 27.14 -9.43 31.59
C LEU A 222 28.07 -9.34 32.81
N PRO A 223 29.30 -8.87 32.63
CA PRO A 223 30.31 -8.79 33.69
C PRO A 223 29.92 -7.78 34.80
N HIS A 224 29.21 -6.71 34.45
CA HIS A 224 28.75 -5.71 35.41
C HIS A 224 27.27 -5.88 35.78
N ARG A 225 26.92 -5.56 37.04
CA ARG A 225 25.57 -5.75 37.58
C ARG A 225 24.56 -4.83 36.90
N VAL A 226 23.41 -5.39 36.53
CA VAL A 226 22.26 -4.65 36.00
C VAL A 226 21.08 -4.78 36.97
N ARG A 227 20.43 -3.66 37.29
CA ARG A 227 19.20 -3.61 38.11
C ARG A 227 18.03 -3.11 37.27
N PHE A 228 16.93 -3.85 37.29
CA PHE A 228 15.70 -3.49 36.56
C PHE A 228 14.61 -2.99 37.50
N SER A 229 13.97 -1.89 37.14
CA SER A 229 12.79 -1.31 37.81
C SER A 229 11.71 -0.96 36.78
N GLY A 230 10.50 -0.60 37.24
CA GLY A 230 9.37 -0.23 36.38
C GLY A 230 8.69 -1.41 35.67
N ASP A 231 7.81 -1.15 34.70
CA ASP A 231 7.06 -2.16 33.94
C ASP A 231 6.83 -1.73 32.48
N LEU A 232 6.76 -2.70 31.57
CA LEU A 232 6.46 -2.51 30.13
C LEU A 232 4.98 -2.76 29.80
N GLY A 233 4.20 -3.23 30.78
CA GLY A 233 2.77 -3.50 30.64
C GLY A 233 2.46 -4.74 29.81
N ARG A 234 1.34 -4.70 29.08
CA ARG A 234 0.87 -5.83 28.25
C ARG A 234 1.81 -6.09 27.05
N ARG A 235 1.86 -7.35 26.62
CA ARG A 235 2.59 -7.80 25.42
C ARG A 235 2.13 -7.06 24.16
N VAL A 236 3.07 -6.76 23.28
CA VAL A 236 2.82 -6.11 21.98
C VAL A 236 3.32 -7.01 20.83
N GLY A 237 3.13 -6.59 19.58
CA GLY A 237 3.52 -7.39 18.41
C GLY A 237 5.01 -7.74 18.43
N TRP A 238 5.33 -8.96 17.96
CA TRP A 238 6.70 -9.50 17.95
C TRP A 238 7.74 -8.54 17.38
N GLN A 239 7.41 -7.85 16.28
CA GLN A 239 8.32 -6.90 15.63
C GLN A 239 8.73 -5.75 16.57
N ILE A 240 7.77 -5.22 17.35
CA ILE A 240 7.99 -4.13 18.30
C ILE A 240 8.79 -4.65 19.51
N GLU A 241 8.43 -5.82 20.05
CA GLU A 241 9.15 -6.42 21.18
C GLU A 241 10.60 -6.77 20.82
N SER A 242 10.83 -7.28 19.60
CA SER A 242 12.17 -7.62 19.10
C SER A 242 13.00 -6.37 18.85
N GLY A 243 12.44 -5.34 18.20
CA GLY A 243 13.13 -4.07 17.99
C GLY A 243 13.53 -3.40 19.30
N PHE A 244 12.60 -3.34 20.26
CA PHE A 244 12.86 -2.80 21.59
C PHE A 244 13.93 -3.60 22.34
N TYR A 245 13.83 -4.94 22.31
CA TYR A 245 14.84 -5.81 22.93
C TYR A 245 16.24 -5.55 22.35
N HIS A 246 16.41 -5.52 21.03
CA HIS A 246 17.71 -5.34 20.42
C HIS A 246 18.32 -3.97 20.72
N ALA A 247 17.49 -2.91 20.73
CA ALA A 247 17.96 -1.58 21.08
C ALA A 247 18.46 -1.52 22.54
N VAL A 248 17.69 -2.05 23.50
CA VAL A 248 18.11 -2.05 24.92
C VAL A 248 19.29 -3.00 25.16
N ALA A 249 19.33 -4.15 24.49
CA ALA A 249 20.43 -5.10 24.57
C ALA A 249 21.75 -4.50 24.06
N ALA A 250 21.72 -3.73 22.97
CA ALA A 250 22.91 -3.03 22.47
C ALA A 250 23.47 -2.06 23.52
N VAL A 251 22.59 -1.29 24.18
CA VAL A 251 22.98 -0.38 25.25
C VAL A 251 23.55 -1.15 26.47
N LEU A 252 22.94 -2.27 26.86
CA LEU A 252 23.43 -3.10 27.96
C LEU A 252 24.80 -3.71 27.67
N ASN A 253 25.00 -4.27 26.47
CA ASN A 253 26.30 -4.83 26.07
C ASN A 253 27.39 -3.76 26.06
N LEU A 254 27.04 -2.51 25.71
CA LEU A 254 27.96 -1.39 25.75
C LEU A 254 28.29 -0.97 27.19
N LEU A 255 27.28 -0.74 28.02
CA LEU A 255 27.44 -0.13 29.35
C LEU A 255 27.84 -1.11 30.45
N ALA A 256 27.43 -2.36 30.34
CA ALA A 256 27.68 -3.42 31.31
C ALA A 256 28.65 -4.51 30.80
N GLY A 257 29.24 -4.34 29.61
CA GLY A 257 30.29 -5.21 29.07
C GLY A 257 31.71 -4.79 29.51
N ASP A 258 32.70 -5.63 29.20
CA ASP A 258 34.10 -5.49 29.64
C ASP A 258 34.86 -4.28 29.03
N GLY A 259 34.23 -3.50 28.16
CA GLY A 259 34.91 -2.54 27.29
C GLY A 259 35.06 -1.12 27.82
N ILE A 260 34.14 -0.63 28.67
CA ILE A 260 33.99 0.81 28.93
C ILE A 260 34.26 1.21 30.38
N ASN A 261 34.04 0.31 31.34
CA ASN A 261 34.05 0.66 32.76
C ASN A 261 35.04 -0.18 33.56
N ARG A 262 35.93 0.49 34.31
CA ARG A 262 36.96 -0.16 35.16
C ARG A 262 36.57 -0.24 36.64
N ASP A 263 35.54 0.49 37.07
CA ASP A 263 35.21 0.70 38.48
C ASP A 263 33.97 -0.09 38.99
N ASP A 264 33.66 -1.24 38.36
CA ASP A 264 32.50 -2.11 38.69
C ASP A 264 31.14 -1.37 38.86
N PRO A 265 30.67 -0.65 37.84
CA PRO A 265 29.45 0.14 37.98
C PRO A 265 28.20 -0.71 37.88
N THR A 266 27.17 -0.34 38.63
CA THR A 266 25.83 -0.92 38.48
C THR A 266 25.04 -0.13 37.45
N VAL A 267 24.54 -0.80 36.41
CA VAL A 267 23.65 -0.22 35.41
C VAL A 267 22.21 -0.31 35.91
N GLU A 268 21.54 0.82 36.05
CA GLU A 268 20.12 0.90 36.41
C GLU A 268 19.28 1.03 35.14
N VAL A 269 18.28 0.17 34.99
CA VAL A 269 17.33 0.15 33.87
C VAL A 269 15.93 0.37 34.42
N GLU A 270 15.35 1.52 34.11
CA GLU A 270 13.98 1.85 34.45
C GLU A 270 13.09 1.66 33.23
N PHE A 271 12.15 0.71 33.30
CA PHE A 271 11.12 0.54 32.29
C PHE A 271 9.96 1.48 32.56
N ALA A 272 9.45 2.10 31.51
CA ALA A 272 8.26 2.92 31.56
C ALA A 272 7.29 2.49 30.47
N ARG A 273 5.99 2.65 30.77
CA ARG A 273 4.94 2.39 29.81
C ARG A 273 3.95 3.55 29.74
N ASP A 274 3.98 4.24 28.61
CA ASP A 274 2.96 5.19 28.16
C ASP A 274 2.31 4.66 26.86
N GLU A 275 2.06 5.53 25.86
CA GLU A 275 1.76 5.17 24.47
C GLU A 275 2.96 4.53 23.72
N ALA A 276 4.08 4.32 24.42
CA ALA A 276 5.30 3.71 23.93
C ALA A 276 5.95 2.80 25.00
N LEU A 277 6.67 1.78 24.56
CA LEU A 277 7.67 1.08 25.37
C LEU A 277 8.84 2.03 25.64
N GLY A 278 9.20 2.21 26.91
CA GLY A 278 10.32 3.04 27.32
C GLY A 278 11.32 2.27 28.17
N ALA A 279 12.61 2.50 27.94
CA ALA A 279 13.69 2.11 28.85
C ALA A 279 14.65 3.29 29.04
N ARG A 280 14.95 3.62 30.29
CA ARG A 280 15.99 4.59 30.65
C ARG A 280 17.10 3.86 31.39
N LEU A 281 18.29 3.86 30.79
CA LEU A 281 19.48 3.23 31.33
C LEU A 281 20.41 4.30 31.91
N ARG A 282 20.89 4.08 33.14
CA ARG A 282 21.79 5.00 33.85
C ARG A 282 22.98 4.25 34.42
N THR A 283 24.17 4.79 34.25
CA THR A 283 25.39 4.26 34.88
C THR A 283 26.44 5.35 35.00
N SER A 284 27.35 5.22 35.97
CA SER A 284 28.58 5.98 35.94
C SER A 284 29.42 5.52 34.75
N VAL A 285 29.95 6.49 34.01
CA VAL A 285 30.90 6.31 32.92
C VAL A 285 32.08 7.23 33.21
N GLY A 286 33.31 6.73 33.04
CA GLY A 286 34.52 7.52 33.31
C GLY A 286 34.66 8.72 32.37
N GLU A 287 35.59 8.64 31.42
CA GLU A 287 35.84 9.73 30.44
C GLU A 287 34.92 9.67 29.22
N LEU A 288 33.95 8.75 29.19
CA LEU A 288 33.12 8.52 28.00
C LEU A 288 32.19 9.72 27.73
N SER A 289 32.26 10.28 26.52
CA SER A 289 31.42 11.42 26.14
C SER A 289 30.06 10.98 25.57
N ALA A 290 29.10 11.92 25.54
CA ALA A 290 27.83 11.69 24.84
C ALA A 290 28.00 11.49 23.33
N GLY A 291 29.09 12.01 22.74
CA GLY A 291 29.43 11.79 21.34
C GLY A 291 29.84 10.35 21.06
N ASP A 292 30.63 9.76 21.96
CA ASP A 292 31.12 8.39 21.83
C ASP A 292 29.97 7.38 21.96
N LEU A 293 29.04 7.61 22.89
CA LEU A 293 27.81 6.82 23.02
C LEU A 293 26.98 6.87 21.75
N ARG A 294 26.78 8.06 21.17
CA ARG A 294 26.02 8.23 19.93
C ARG A 294 26.70 7.53 18.75
N ALA A 295 28.02 7.59 18.66
CA ALA A 295 28.77 6.92 17.61
C ALA A 295 28.69 5.39 17.74
N ALA A 296 28.84 4.86 18.94
CA ALA A 296 28.78 3.41 19.20
C ALA A 296 27.38 2.82 18.97
N LEU A 297 26.33 3.58 19.29
CA LEU A 297 24.92 3.14 19.19
C LEU A 297 24.23 3.61 17.90
N HIS A 298 24.96 4.24 16.97
CA HIS A 298 24.37 4.88 15.78
C HIS A 298 23.52 3.89 14.96
N GLN A 299 24.05 2.70 14.69
CA GLN A 299 23.36 1.70 13.88
C GLN A 299 22.10 1.15 14.57
N ASP A 300 22.11 1.04 15.90
CA ASP A 300 20.95 0.58 16.66
C ASP A 300 19.89 1.69 16.79
N ALA A 301 20.32 2.95 16.88
CA ALA A 301 19.42 4.11 16.83
C ALA A 301 18.72 4.23 15.47
N GLU A 302 19.43 4.02 14.35
CA GLU A 302 18.83 3.99 13.01
C GLU A 302 17.80 2.87 12.86
N ARG A 303 18.15 1.65 13.29
CA ARG A 303 17.22 0.50 13.27
C ARG A 303 15.97 0.75 14.11
N LEU A 304 16.13 1.39 15.27
CA LEU A 304 15.01 1.74 16.13
C LEU A 304 14.14 2.85 15.50
N ALA A 305 14.76 3.83 14.82
CA ALA A 305 14.06 4.90 14.12
C ALA A 305 13.18 4.39 12.97
N VAL A 306 13.62 3.36 12.23
CA VAL A 306 12.81 2.69 11.21
C VAL A 306 11.52 2.11 11.77
N LEU A 307 11.51 1.70 13.05
CA LEU A 307 10.32 1.19 13.74
C LEU A 307 9.48 2.29 14.40
N GLY A 308 9.80 3.56 14.18
CA GLY A 308 9.13 4.70 14.81
C GLY A 308 9.58 4.96 16.25
N GLY A 309 10.76 4.47 16.63
CA GLY A 309 11.35 4.69 17.95
C GLY A 309 12.46 5.75 17.94
N ALA A 310 13.00 6.05 19.12
CA ALA A 310 14.08 7.01 19.31
C ALA A 310 15.05 6.53 20.40
N MET A 311 16.32 6.87 20.23
CA MET A 311 17.39 6.63 21.20
C MET A 311 18.14 7.93 21.48
N GLU A 312 18.13 8.37 22.72
CA GLU A 312 18.78 9.60 23.16
C GLU A 312 19.92 9.27 24.13
N CYS A 313 21.12 9.80 23.87
CA CYS A 313 22.29 9.62 24.72
C CYS A 313 22.72 10.95 25.31
N ALA A 314 22.83 11.02 26.63
CA ALA A 314 23.35 12.16 27.37
C ALA A 314 24.40 11.70 28.38
N VAL A 315 25.38 12.56 28.65
CA VAL A 315 26.34 12.37 29.74
C VAL A 315 26.37 13.64 30.57
N THR A 316 26.19 13.52 31.88
CA THR A 316 26.21 14.65 32.81
C THR A 316 27.00 14.27 34.04
N ALA A 317 28.07 15.02 34.33
CA ALA A 317 28.94 14.80 35.50
C ALA A 317 29.43 13.35 35.67
N GLY A 318 29.86 12.70 34.57
CA GLY A 318 30.33 11.31 34.59
C GLY A 318 29.22 10.26 34.72
N VAL A 319 27.95 10.64 34.51
CA VAL A 319 26.83 9.70 34.46
C VAL A 319 26.24 9.69 33.06
N ALA A 320 26.25 8.51 32.42
CA ALA A 320 25.57 8.29 31.16
C ALA A 320 24.09 8.01 31.41
N VAL A 321 23.24 8.62 30.60
CA VAL A 321 21.80 8.37 30.53
C VAL A 321 21.47 8.06 29.08
N VAL A 322 21.01 6.85 28.81
CA VAL A 322 20.51 6.44 27.49
C VAL A 322 19.02 6.16 27.61
N THR A 323 18.20 6.88 26.83
CA THR A 323 16.75 6.73 26.82
C THR A 323 16.33 6.10 25.50
N VAL A 324 15.63 4.98 25.56
CA VAL A 324 15.09 4.22 24.42
C VAL A 324 13.57 4.31 24.48
N ARG A 325 12.93 4.73 23.39
CA ARG A 325 11.47 4.76 23.23
C ARG A 325 11.04 4.07 21.94
N LEU A 326 9.96 3.31 21.98
CA LEU A 326 9.35 2.69 20.81
C LEU A 326 7.82 2.63 20.96
N ALA A 327 7.09 3.28 20.04
CA ALA A 327 5.63 3.36 20.09
C ALA A 327 4.95 1.98 20.08
N ASP A 328 3.80 1.85 20.77
CA ASP A 328 3.09 0.56 20.89
C ASP A 328 2.28 0.15 19.66
N ARG A 329 2.14 1.10 18.74
CA ARG A 329 1.69 0.97 17.36
C ARG A 329 2.81 1.55 16.51
N THR A 330 3.05 0.98 15.34
CA THR A 330 3.81 1.70 14.31
C THR A 330 3.06 3.01 14.04
N THR A 331 3.52 4.12 14.63
CA THR A 331 3.16 5.46 14.17
C THR A 331 3.69 5.55 12.76
N THR A 332 2.79 5.39 11.81
CA THR A 332 3.12 5.65 10.41
C THR A 332 3.53 7.12 10.29
N THR A 333 4.44 7.45 9.38
CA THR A 333 4.81 8.84 9.04
C THR A 333 3.56 9.72 8.83
N THR A 334 2.48 9.13 8.33
CA THR A 334 1.17 9.75 8.16
C THR A 334 0.53 10.24 9.47
N THR A 335 0.68 9.49 10.55
CA THR A 335 0.09 9.86 11.85
C THR A 335 0.86 11.01 12.49
N SER A 336 2.20 10.96 12.48
CA SER A 336 3.04 12.03 13.04
C SER A 336 2.94 13.34 12.24
N GLN A 337 2.93 13.27 10.90
CA GLN A 337 2.67 14.45 10.08
C GLN A 337 1.21 14.92 10.17
N GLY A 338 0.28 14.01 10.42
CA GLY A 338 -1.14 14.30 10.61
C GLY A 338 -1.43 15.12 11.86
N GLU A 339 -0.66 14.95 12.94
CA GLU A 339 -0.78 15.75 14.17
C GLU A 339 -0.50 17.24 13.94
N ALA A 340 0.39 17.59 13.01
CA ALA A 340 0.68 18.96 12.63
C ALA A 340 -0.30 19.55 11.59
N SER A 341 -1.14 18.72 10.96
CA SER A 341 -2.03 19.14 9.87
C SER A 341 -3.46 19.37 10.33
N ALA A 342 -3.91 20.63 10.33
CA ALA A 342 -5.29 21.00 10.70
C ALA A 342 -6.35 20.30 9.83
N LEU A 343 -6.11 20.20 8.51
CA LEU A 343 -6.99 19.47 7.59
C LEU A 343 -7.10 17.99 7.96
N PHE A 344 -5.98 17.33 8.27
CA PHE A 344 -5.98 15.93 8.66
C PHE A 344 -6.77 15.71 9.95
N GLN A 345 -6.59 16.57 10.96
CA GLN A 345 -7.36 16.51 12.21
C GLN A 345 -8.85 16.72 11.97
N LEU A 346 -9.22 17.72 11.17
CA LEU A 346 -10.61 17.99 10.81
C LEU A 346 -11.26 16.78 10.12
N VAL A 347 -10.56 16.13 9.20
CA VAL A 347 -11.07 14.93 8.51
C VAL A 347 -11.10 13.71 9.44
N SER A 348 -10.09 13.54 10.31
CA SER A 348 -10.08 12.48 11.32
C SER A 348 -11.31 12.56 12.24
N ASP A 349 -11.64 13.76 12.70
CA ASP A 349 -12.84 13.98 13.52
C ASP A 349 -14.13 13.79 12.73
N LEU A 350 -14.17 14.19 11.46
CA LEU A 350 -15.30 13.90 10.58
C LEU A 350 -15.51 12.38 10.42
N VAL A 351 -14.44 11.61 10.25
CA VAL A 351 -14.52 10.15 10.12
C VAL A 351 -15.03 9.53 11.42
N LYS A 352 -14.57 9.98 12.59
CA LYS A 352 -15.10 9.54 13.89
C LYS A 352 -16.60 9.82 14.03
N GLN A 353 -17.05 11.03 13.65
CA GLN A 353 -18.47 11.38 13.64
C GLN A 353 -19.27 10.48 12.68
N GLY A 354 -18.70 10.12 11.52
CA GLY A 354 -19.30 9.17 10.58
C GLY A 354 -19.44 7.76 11.15
N GLN A 355 -18.42 7.28 11.85
CA GLN A 355 -18.43 6.01 12.57
C GLN A 355 -19.53 5.98 13.65
N GLU A 356 -19.68 7.07 14.42
CA GLU A 356 -20.72 7.20 15.44
C GLU A 356 -22.13 7.24 14.83
N ALA A 357 -22.32 8.02 13.76
CA ALA A 357 -23.62 8.18 13.10
C ALA A 357 -24.11 6.89 12.41
N ALA A 358 -23.20 6.04 11.91
CA ALA A 358 -23.55 4.82 11.19
C ALA A 358 -24.02 3.65 12.08
N GLY A 359 -23.87 3.73 13.41
CA GLY A 359 -24.28 2.67 14.33
C GLY A 359 -23.54 1.34 14.08
N ALA A 360 -24.24 0.21 14.14
CA ALA A 360 -23.69 -1.12 13.80
C ALA A 360 -24.21 -1.58 12.42
N GLY A 361 -23.35 -2.16 11.59
CA GLY A 361 -23.72 -2.72 10.27
C GLY A 361 -22.77 -2.33 9.12
N PRO A 362 -23.18 -2.53 7.85
CA PRO A 362 -22.32 -2.31 6.68
C PRO A 362 -21.88 -0.86 6.50
N GLY A 363 -22.72 0.12 6.89
CA GLY A 363 -22.33 1.53 6.89
C GLY A 363 -21.16 1.81 7.83
N ARG A 364 -21.16 1.20 9.02
CA ARG A 364 -20.07 1.30 10.00
C ARG A 364 -18.78 0.67 9.48
N ALA A 365 -18.86 -0.50 8.86
CA ALA A 365 -17.70 -1.15 8.26
C ALA A 365 -17.03 -0.27 7.19
N GLY A 366 -17.83 0.45 6.39
CA GLY A 366 -17.31 1.43 5.44
C GLY A 366 -16.54 2.57 6.11
N TRP A 367 -17.08 3.16 7.17
CA TRP A 367 -16.40 4.21 7.92
C TRP A 367 -15.15 3.71 8.67
N ASP A 368 -15.19 2.48 9.20
CA ASP A 368 -14.03 1.83 9.82
C ASP A 368 -12.91 1.58 8.80
N ALA A 369 -13.25 1.21 7.56
CA ALA A 369 -12.29 1.09 6.47
C ALA A 369 -11.64 2.44 6.11
N ILE A 370 -12.44 3.53 6.09
CA ILE A 370 -11.92 4.88 5.90
C ILE A 370 -10.95 5.26 7.03
N ALA A 371 -11.33 5.03 8.29
CA ALA A 371 -10.49 5.32 9.46
C ALA A 371 -9.18 4.51 9.42
N ALA A 372 -9.26 3.22 9.11
CA ALA A 372 -8.10 2.35 8.99
C ALA A 372 -7.16 2.83 7.88
N ARG A 373 -7.70 3.25 6.73
CA ARG A 373 -6.91 3.73 5.59
C ARG A 373 -6.37 5.14 5.80
N LEU A 374 -7.01 6.00 6.59
CA LEU A 374 -6.59 7.38 6.86
C LEU A 374 -5.18 7.45 7.46
N VAL A 375 -4.85 6.52 8.36
CA VAL A 375 -3.53 6.47 9.02
C VAL A 375 -2.47 5.69 8.24
N GLN A 376 -2.81 5.11 7.09
CA GLN A 376 -1.85 4.35 6.29
C GLN A 376 -1.03 5.28 5.38
N PRO A 377 0.25 4.94 5.12
CA PRO A 377 1.10 5.68 4.21
C PRO A 377 0.49 5.81 2.80
N PRO A 378 0.93 6.79 2.00
CA PRO A 378 0.63 6.83 0.59
C PRO A 378 1.07 5.54 -0.09
N ARG A 379 0.33 5.15 -1.13
CA ARG A 379 0.57 3.91 -1.88
C ARG A 379 0.96 4.25 -3.31
N LEU A 380 2.13 3.78 -3.74
CA LEU A 380 2.65 3.96 -5.09
C LEU A 380 2.54 2.62 -5.84
N ALA A 381 1.73 2.58 -6.89
CA ALA A 381 1.74 1.47 -7.83
C ALA A 381 2.91 1.63 -8.81
N ILE A 382 3.78 0.63 -8.90
CA ILE A 382 4.78 0.54 -9.97
C ILE A 382 4.29 -0.47 -10.99
N VAL A 383 4.00 0.02 -12.20
CA VAL A 383 3.60 -0.78 -13.35
C VAL A 383 4.84 -1.08 -14.16
N SER A 384 5.27 -2.34 -14.17
CA SER A 384 6.40 -2.78 -14.97
C SER A 384 6.10 -4.13 -15.64
N ASP A 385 7.05 -4.60 -16.45
CA ASP A 385 6.93 -5.87 -17.16
C ASP A 385 7.01 -7.08 -16.21
N ALA A 386 6.97 -8.29 -16.78
CA ALA A 386 6.99 -9.53 -16.02
C ALA A 386 8.27 -9.76 -15.20
N ALA A 387 9.36 -9.01 -15.44
CA ALA A 387 10.59 -9.09 -14.64
C ALA A 387 10.44 -8.42 -13.27
N GLY A 388 9.38 -7.64 -13.05
CA GLY A 388 9.15 -6.89 -11.82
C GLY A 388 9.83 -5.52 -11.84
N PRO A 389 9.59 -4.67 -10.83
CA PRO A 389 10.27 -3.39 -10.69
C PRO A 389 11.68 -3.62 -10.14
N ASP A 390 12.60 -2.68 -10.40
CA ASP A 390 13.94 -2.74 -9.81
C ASP A 390 13.83 -2.75 -8.28
N SER A 391 14.46 -3.72 -7.62
CA SER A 391 14.47 -3.82 -6.16
C SER A 391 14.98 -2.54 -5.49
N ALA A 392 15.92 -1.83 -6.12
CA ALA A 392 16.42 -0.57 -5.59
C ALA A 392 15.36 0.55 -5.61
N GLU A 393 14.51 0.60 -6.64
CA GLU A 393 13.40 1.56 -6.72
C GLU A 393 12.33 1.26 -5.66
N VAL A 394 12.05 -0.02 -5.40
CA VAL A 394 11.10 -0.46 -4.38
C VAL A 394 11.62 -0.12 -2.97
N ASP A 395 12.88 -0.44 -2.71
CA ASP A 395 13.51 -0.22 -1.40
C ASP A 395 13.59 1.28 -1.09
N SER A 396 13.99 2.11 -2.06
CA SER A 396 14.13 3.55 -1.85
C SER A 396 12.79 4.26 -1.59
N ALA A 397 11.75 3.96 -2.37
CA ALA A 397 10.42 4.50 -2.11
C ALA A 397 9.84 4.03 -0.76
N SER A 398 10.11 2.77 -0.39
CA SER A 398 9.69 2.21 0.90
C SER A 398 10.39 2.88 2.08
N LEU A 399 11.70 3.17 1.97
CA LEU A 399 12.48 3.90 2.98
C LEU A 399 11.97 5.32 3.20
N LEU A 400 11.40 5.96 2.18
CA LEU A 400 10.79 7.29 2.29
C LEU A 400 9.42 7.28 2.99
N GLY A 401 8.85 6.11 3.30
CA GLY A 401 7.56 5.99 3.98
C GLY A 401 6.36 5.86 3.03
N VAL A 402 6.57 5.37 1.81
CA VAL A 402 5.53 5.05 0.83
C VAL A 402 5.38 3.54 0.72
N THR A 403 4.15 3.03 0.68
CA THR A 403 3.90 1.61 0.40
C THR A 403 3.92 1.35 -1.09
N VAL A 404 4.87 0.55 -1.56
CA VAL A 404 4.97 0.18 -2.98
C VAL A 404 4.07 -1.02 -3.28
N VAL A 405 3.28 -0.91 -4.35
CA VAL A 405 2.40 -1.99 -4.84
C VAL A 405 2.83 -2.36 -6.26
N PHE A 406 3.09 -3.64 -6.50
CA PHE A 406 3.49 -4.09 -7.83
C PHE A 406 2.28 -4.39 -8.73
N ALA A 407 2.35 -3.89 -9.97
CA ALA A 407 1.36 -4.08 -11.00
C ALA A 407 2.01 -4.61 -12.29
N GLY A 408 2.28 -5.92 -12.33
CA GLY A 408 2.78 -6.57 -13.54
C GLY A 408 1.70 -6.74 -14.60
N GLY A 409 2.04 -6.44 -15.86
CA GLY A 409 1.17 -6.61 -17.02
C GLY A 409 1.21 -5.44 -18.00
N PRO A 410 0.43 -5.50 -19.09
CA PRO A 410 0.26 -4.35 -19.97
C PRO A 410 -0.42 -3.20 -19.22
N ALA A 411 0.05 -1.97 -19.43
CA ALA A 411 -0.61 -0.76 -18.92
C ALA A 411 -1.87 -0.45 -19.75
N ASP A 412 -2.91 -1.24 -19.53
CA ASP A 412 -4.19 -1.20 -20.24
C ASP A 412 -5.38 -0.85 -19.33
N ARG A 413 -6.55 -0.63 -19.92
CA ARG A 413 -7.76 -0.26 -19.18
C ARG A 413 -8.05 -1.18 -17.99
N GLN A 414 -7.86 -2.49 -18.15
CA GLN A 414 -8.15 -3.47 -17.10
C GLN A 414 -7.22 -3.25 -15.90
N LEU A 415 -5.92 -3.08 -16.15
CA LEU A 415 -4.97 -2.81 -15.07
C LEU A 415 -5.29 -1.49 -14.36
N ALA A 416 -5.68 -0.45 -15.10
CA ALA A 416 -6.10 0.82 -14.51
C ALA A 416 -7.33 0.66 -13.60
N GLU A 417 -8.34 -0.10 -14.01
CA GLU A 417 -9.53 -0.39 -13.18
C GLU A 417 -9.16 -1.19 -11.93
N GLU A 418 -8.26 -2.18 -12.03
CA GLU A 418 -7.78 -2.96 -10.88
C GLU A 418 -6.97 -2.12 -9.88
N VAL A 419 -6.17 -1.16 -10.35
CA VAL A 419 -5.35 -0.27 -9.52
C VAL A 419 -6.21 0.80 -8.82
N LEU A 420 -7.34 1.18 -9.40
CA LEU A 420 -8.29 2.13 -8.80
C LEU A 420 -9.31 1.50 -7.84
N ALA A 421 -9.45 0.17 -7.86
CA ALA A 421 -10.45 -0.53 -7.05
C ALA A 421 -10.05 -0.54 -5.56
N ASP A 422 -10.88 0.07 -4.70
CA ASP A 422 -10.71 0.07 -3.23
C ASP A 422 -10.65 -1.36 -2.66
N GLU A 423 -11.56 -2.23 -3.12
CA GLU A 423 -11.68 -3.65 -2.75
C GLU A 423 -10.84 -4.57 -3.68
N GLY A 424 -10.01 -3.99 -4.55
CA GLY A 424 -9.20 -4.73 -5.51
C GLY A 424 -8.02 -5.48 -4.86
N PRO A 425 -7.39 -6.43 -5.55
CA PRO A 425 -6.23 -7.17 -5.04
C PRO A 425 -5.02 -6.29 -4.74
N ARG A 426 -5.01 -5.07 -5.30
CA ARG A 426 -4.01 -4.04 -5.06
C ARG A 426 -4.50 -2.97 -4.09
N GLY A 427 -5.81 -2.88 -3.81
CA GLY A 427 -6.47 -1.78 -3.12
C GLY A 427 -6.23 -0.42 -3.76
N SER A 428 -6.85 0.64 -3.26
CA SER A 428 -6.66 1.98 -3.82
C SER A 428 -5.23 2.49 -3.62
N VAL A 429 -4.70 3.09 -4.68
CA VAL A 429 -3.37 3.72 -4.73
C VAL A 429 -3.48 5.23 -4.82
N ASP A 430 -2.40 5.92 -4.45
CA ASP A 430 -2.31 7.39 -4.44
C ASP A 430 -1.44 7.91 -5.60
N ALA A 431 -0.51 7.09 -6.10
CA ALA A 431 0.26 7.36 -7.33
C ALA A 431 0.48 6.09 -8.16
N VAL A 432 0.76 6.28 -9.46
CA VAL A 432 1.15 5.26 -10.43
C VAL A 432 2.42 5.73 -11.16
N LEU A 433 3.47 4.92 -11.06
CA LEU A 433 4.69 5.05 -11.84
C LEU A 433 4.70 3.95 -12.91
N CYS A 434 4.69 4.34 -14.18
CA CYS A 434 4.61 3.42 -15.29
C CYS A 434 5.97 3.30 -15.99
N ARG A 435 6.56 2.09 -15.95
CA ARG A 435 7.83 1.74 -16.61
C ARG A 435 7.63 1.06 -17.97
N VAL A 436 6.37 0.76 -18.32
CA VAL A 436 5.95 0.23 -19.63
C VAL A 436 5.12 1.29 -20.35
N PRO A 437 5.12 1.33 -21.70
CA PRO A 437 4.35 2.33 -22.44
C PRO A 437 2.83 2.17 -22.18
N PRO A 438 2.15 3.19 -21.65
CA PRO A 438 0.74 3.11 -21.30
C PRO A 438 -0.16 3.26 -22.53
N THR A 439 -1.31 2.59 -22.51
CA THR A 439 -2.35 2.80 -23.53
C THR A 439 -3.14 4.10 -23.26
N PRO A 440 -3.74 4.73 -24.30
CA PRO A 440 -4.60 5.89 -24.10
C PRO A 440 -5.78 5.62 -23.15
N ASP A 441 -6.32 4.41 -23.17
CA ASP A 441 -7.42 4.00 -22.30
C ASP A 441 -6.98 3.79 -20.85
N PHE A 442 -5.76 3.31 -20.60
CA PHE A 442 -5.16 3.26 -19.27
C PHE A 442 -5.08 4.67 -18.67
N CYS A 443 -4.48 5.61 -19.41
CA CYS A 443 -4.37 6.99 -18.97
C CYS A 443 -5.75 7.63 -18.77
N ALA A 444 -6.69 7.42 -19.69
CA ALA A 444 -8.05 7.96 -19.57
C ALA A 444 -8.82 7.40 -18.37
N THR A 445 -8.57 6.14 -18.00
CA THR A 445 -9.21 5.49 -16.86
C THR A 445 -8.66 6.01 -15.54
N LEU A 446 -7.34 6.10 -15.38
CA LEU A 446 -6.71 6.71 -14.21
C LEU A 446 -7.15 8.16 -14.01
N ARG A 447 -7.29 8.94 -15.09
CA ARG A 447 -7.79 10.33 -15.04
C ARG A 447 -9.23 10.46 -14.54
N ARG A 448 -10.07 9.44 -14.76
CA ARG A 448 -11.48 9.42 -14.34
C ARG A 448 -11.69 8.70 -13.00
N GLY A 449 -10.62 8.18 -12.40
CA GLY A 449 -10.66 7.53 -11.10
C GLY A 449 -11.20 8.46 -10.01
N ARG A 450 -11.88 7.87 -9.03
CA ARG A 450 -12.45 8.61 -7.88
C ARG A 450 -11.34 9.27 -7.05
N HIS A 451 -10.30 8.49 -6.78
CA HIS A 451 -9.06 8.99 -6.23
C HIS A 451 -8.23 9.43 -7.44
N ARG A 452 -8.03 10.74 -7.66
CA ARG A 452 -7.01 11.16 -8.62
C ARG A 452 -5.66 10.70 -8.10
N VAL A 453 -4.92 10.03 -8.96
CA VAL A 453 -3.66 9.34 -8.68
C VAL A 453 -2.56 10.07 -9.43
N GLU A 454 -1.48 10.50 -8.76
CA GLU A 454 -0.32 11.08 -9.46
C GLU A 454 0.16 10.06 -10.49
N PHE A 455 0.32 10.47 -11.75
CA PHE A 455 0.73 9.58 -12.83
C PHE A 455 2.03 10.08 -13.43
N SER A 456 3.03 9.21 -13.49
CA SER A 456 4.33 9.54 -14.09
C SER A 456 4.88 8.40 -14.92
N GLU A 457 5.44 8.75 -16.08
CA GLU A 457 6.18 7.86 -16.99
C GLU A 457 7.69 8.10 -16.91
N THR A 458 8.10 9.32 -16.52
CA THR A 458 9.48 9.80 -16.65
C THR A 458 10.19 10.03 -15.32
N ALA A 459 9.46 10.17 -14.21
CA ALA A 459 10.05 10.43 -12.91
C ALA A 459 10.79 9.20 -12.36
N SER A 460 11.72 9.44 -11.44
CA SER A 460 12.27 8.39 -10.59
C SER A 460 11.26 7.98 -9.49
N ALA A 461 11.37 6.76 -8.97
CA ALA A 461 10.52 6.31 -7.85
C ALA A 461 10.69 7.22 -6.62
N ASP A 462 11.92 7.68 -6.37
CA ASP A 462 12.27 8.61 -5.30
C ASP A 462 11.58 9.97 -5.42
N GLU A 463 11.52 10.53 -6.63
CA GLU A 463 10.84 11.81 -6.88
C GLU A 463 9.35 11.71 -6.56
N VAL A 464 8.69 10.66 -7.05
CA VAL A 464 7.26 10.42 -6.77
C VAL A 464 7.06 10.16 -5.27
N ALA A 465 7.94 9.36 -4.64
CA ALA A 465 7.85 9.07 -3.22
C ALA A 465 8.01 10.35 -2.36
N ARG A 466 8.99 11.21 -2.65
CA ARG A 466 9.18 12.48 -1.95
C ARG A 466 7.96 13.41 -2.06
N ARG A 467 7.33 13.49 -3.23
CA ARG A 467 6.08 14.25 -3.40
C ARG A 467 4.94 13.68 -2.57
N LEU A 468 4.75 12.36 -2.60
CA LEU A 468 3.74 11.69 -1.80
C LEU A 468 3.93 11.93 -0.30
N VAL A 469 5.18 11.86 0.18
CA VAL A 469 5.53 12.13 1.58
C VAL A 469 5.25 13.58 1.94
N THR A 470 5.59 14.52 1.04
CA THR A 470 5.32 15.95 1.20
C THR A 470 3.84 16.24 1.41
N TRP A 471 2.98 15.54 0.67
CA TRP A 471 1.52 15.74 0.69
C TRP A 471 0.76 14.71 1.52
N THR A 472 1.44 13.89 2.32
CA THR A 472 0.84 12.72 2.98
C THR A 472 -0.43 13.03 3.78
N PRO A 473 -0.47 14.04 4.67
CA PRO A 473 -1.70 14.36 5.41
C PRO A 473 -2.85 14.79 4.50
N VAL A 474 -2.55 15.53 3.43
CA VAL A 474 -3.53 16.04 2.47
C VAL A 474 -4.05 14.91 1.57
N ILE A 475 -3.17 14.03 1.10
CA ILE A 475 -3.53 12.81 0.35
C ILE A 475 -4.46 11.94 1.19
N ALA A 476 -4.11 11.72 2.46
CA ALA A 476 -4.93 10.94 3.39
C ALA A 476 -6.32 11.59 3.60
N ALA A 477 -6.36 12.89 3.87
CA ALA A 477 -7.59 13.65 4.05
C ALA A 477 -8.48 13.62 2.81
N ARG A 478 -7.91 13.90 1.63
CA ARG A 478 -8.61 13.89 0.34
C ARG A 478 -9.19 12.50 0.03
N ARG A 479 -8.39 11.45 0.21
CA ARG A 479 -8.84 10.06 0.02
C ARG A 479 -10.03 9.75 0.91
N ALA A 480 -9.95 10.08 2.20
CA ALA A 480 -11.04 9.87 3.15
C ALA A 480 -12.31 10.64 2.77
N ILE A 481 -12.20 11.89 2.33
CA ILE A 481 -13.34 12.70 1.86
C ILE A 481 -13.99 12.08 0.61
N VAL A 482 -13.18 11.63 -0.35
CA VAL A 482 -13.68 10.94 -1.56
C VAL A 482 -14.43 9.65 -1.19
N SER A 483 -13.86 8.83 -0.31
CA SER A 483 -14.52 7.58 0.13
C SER A 483 -15.77 7.87 0.98
N ALA A 484 -15.74 8.88 1.85
CA ALA A 484 -16.86 9.29 2.69
C ALA A 484 -18.08 9.70 1.86
N ARG A 485 -17.88 10.37 0.72
CA ARG A 485 -18.95 10.73 -0.23
C ARG A 485 -19.77 9.52 -0.69
N ALA A 486 -19.15 8.36 -0.85
CA ALA A 486 -19.85 7.13 -1.26
C ALA A 486 -20.76 6.57 -0.16
N LEU A 487 -20.51 6.93 1.12
CA LEU A 487 -21.29 6.48 2.28
C LEU A 487 -22.41 7.47 2.66
N LEU A 488 -22.36 8.71 2.18
CA LEU A 488 -23.37 9.74 2.46
C LEU A 488 -24.82 9.37 2.09
N PRO A 489 -25.10 8.60 1.01
CA PRO A 489 -26.47 8.16 0.72
C PRO A 489 -27.11 7.31 1.82
N GLY A 490 -26.31 6.69 2.69
CA GLY A 490 -26.80 5.95 3.86
C GLY A 490 -27.23 6.83 5.04
N LEU A 491 -27.02 8.14 4.96
CA LEU A 491 -27.40 9.12 5.99
C LEU A 491 -28.67 9.90 5.57
N SER A 492 -29.40 10.42 6.55
CA SER A 492 -30.55 11.31 6.27
C SER A 492 -30.13 12.54 5.45
N ALA A 493 -31.05 13.09 4.65
CA ALA A 493 -30.77 14.25 3.80
C ALA A 493 -30.25 15.46 4.59
N ASP A 494 -30.80 15.67 5.79
CA ASP A 494 -30.46 16.79 6.67
C ASP A 494 -29.30 16.49 7.64
N HIS A 495 -28.60 15.37 7.45
CA HIS A 495 -27.50 15.00 8.35
C HIS A 495 -26.32 15.98 8.22
N PRO A 496 -25.81 16.56 9.31
CA PRO A 496 -24.76 17.60 9.26
C PRO A 496 -23.47 17.14 8.57
N LEU A 497 -23.16 15.83 8.65
CA LEU A 497 -21.99 15.25 7.96
C LEU A 497 -22.01 15.43 6.43
N ARG A 498 -23.19 15.45 5.79
CA ARG A 498 -23.26 15.64 4.33
C ARG A 498 -22.72 17.02 3.95
N TRP A 499 -23.15 18.03 4.70
CA TRP A 499 -22.64 19.39 4.55
C TRP A 499 -21.17 19.52 4.93
N SER A 500 -20.73 18.87 6.03
CA SER A 500 -19.32 18.91 6.44
C SER A 500 -18.38 18.32 5.39
N VAL A 501 -18.75 17.19 4.76
CA VAL A 501 -17.95 16.55 3.70
C VAL A 501 -17.86 17.45 2.47
N ASP A 502 -19.00 18.01 2.02
CA ASP A 502 -19.00 18.89 0.85
C ASP A 502 -18.26 20.20 1.10
N ARG A 503 -18.43 20.79 2.29
CA ARG A 503 -17.67 21.97 2.70
C ARG A 503 -16.18 21.72 2.66
N ILE A 504 -15.68 20.65 3.29
CA ILE A 504 -14.25 20.35 3.30
C ILE A 504 -13.74 20.10 1.88
N ALA A 505 -14.49 19.36 1.06
CA ALA A 505 -14.11 19.08 -0.32
C ALA A 505 -14.04 20.33 -1.21
N THR A 506 -14.78 21.39 -0.88
CA THR A 506 -14.84 22.64 -1.67
C THR A 506 -13.95 23.75 -1.11
N GLU A 507 -13.79 23.84 0.21
CA GLU A 507 -13.13 24.96 0.87
C GLU A 507 -11.68 24.66 1.28
N ALA A 508 -11.27 23.39 1.38
CA ALA A 508 -9.91 23.03 1.74
C ALA A 508 -8.90 23.45 0.66
N HIS A 509 -8.10 24.46 0.98
CA HIS A 509 -7.15 25.03 0.05
C HIS A 509 -6.03 24.04 -0.29
N GLU A 510 -5.57 23.26 0.68
CA GLU A 510 -4.52 22.25 0.51
C GLU A 510 -4.93 21.13 -0.46
N ILE A 511 -6.22 20.75 -0.47
CA ILE A 511 -6.76 19.81 -1.46
C ILE A 511 -6.74 20.45 -2.86
N THR A 512 -7.08 21.74 -2.95
CA THR A 512 -7.04 22.49 -4.21
C THR A 512 -5.61 22.63 -4.73
N GLU A 513 -4.63 22.85 -3.86
CA GLU A 513 -3.20 22.87 -4.22
C GLU A 513 -2.74 21.53 -4.78
N LEU A 514 -3.07 20.43 -4.10
CA LEU A 514 -2.73 19.08 -4.53
C LEU A 514 -3.38 18.73 -5.88
N ASP A 515 -4.66 19.05 -6.08
CA ASP A 515 -5.37 18.79 -7.34
C ASP A 515 -4.79 19.63 -8.51
N LEU A 516 -4.38 20.87 -8.26
CA LEU A 516 -3.74 21.73 -9.26
C LEU A 516 -2.31 21.28 -9.57
N LEU A 517 -1.54 20.85 -8.57
CA LEU A 517 -0.21 20.29 -8.75
C LEU A 517 -0.27 19.05 -9.65
N ASP A 518 -1.19 18.13 -9.35
CA ASP A 518 -1.43 16.90 -10.13
C ASP A 518 -1.85 17.20 -11.59
N GLU A 519 -2.58 18.29 -11.83
CA GLU A 519 -2.93 18.75 -13.19
C GLU A 519 -1.71 19.32 -13.95
N LEU A 520 -0.86 20.10 -13.27
CA LEU A 520 0.34 20.69 -13.86
C LEU A 520 1.45 19.66 -14.14
N VAL A 521 1.69 18.73 -13.22
CA VAL A 521 2.74 17.71 -13.33
C VAL A 521 2.43 16.70 -14.43
N ARG A 522 1.16 16.34 -14.64
CA ARG A 522 0.76 15.43 -15.72
C ARG A 522 1.08 15.98 -17.12
N GLY A 523 1.18 17.30 -17.29
CA GLY A 523 1.51 17.92 -18.59
C GLY A 523 0.45 17.78 -19.70
N ASP A 524 -0.65 17.06 -19.45
CA ASP A 524 -1.76 16.84 -20.39
C ASP A 524 -2.55 18.12 -20.67
N THR A 525 -2.56 19.05 -19.70
CA THR A 525 -3.25 20.33 -19.83
C THR A 525 -2.31 21.41 -20.32
N ARG A 526 -2.79 22.28 -21.21
CA ARG A 526 -2.06 23.49 -21.63
C ARG A 526 -2.13 24.61 -20.57
N LEU A 527 -2.46 24.26 -19.33
CA LEU A 527 -2.64 25.18 -18.21
C LEU A 527 -1.31 25.87 -17.89
N LEU A 528 -1.34 27.19 -17.74
CA LEU A 528 -0.16 28.02 -17.42
C LEU A 528 1.05 27.70 -18.33
N ARG A 529 0.83 27.52 -19.64
CA ARG A 529 1.89 27.17 -20.58
C ARG A 529 3.07 28.15 -20.48
N GLY A 530 4.27 27.63 -20.22
CA GLY A 530 5.49 28.42 -20.05
C GLY A 530 5.70 28.98 -18.63
N ALA A 531 4.78 28.72 -17.71
CA ALA A 531 4.86 29.07 -16.30
C ALA A 531 4.51 27.89 -15.37
N SER A 532 4.32 26.68 -15.91
CA SER A 532 3.90 25.49 -15.17
C SER A 532 4.93 25.03 -14.14
N GLU A 533 6.22 25.10 -14.43
CA GLU A 533 7.28 24.70 -13.50
C GLU A 533 7.36 25.62 -12.26
N PRO A 534 7.43 26.96 -12.40
CA PRO A 534 7.31 27.85 -11.24
C PRO A 534 6.01 27.70 -10.46
N ALA A 535 4.90 27.34 -11.12
CA ALA A 535 3.62 27.07 -10.47
C ALA A 535 3.67 25.76 -9.67
N ALA A 536 4.14 24.67 -10.27
CA ALA A 536 4.29 23.37 -9.62
C ALA A 536 5.23 23.46 -8.40
N ARG A 537 6.36 24.18 -8.52
CA ARG A 537 7.25 24.43 -7.38
C ARG A 537 6.55 25.18 -6.25
N LEU A 538 5.81 26.25 -6.56
CA LEU A 538 5.04 26.99 -5.55
C LEU A 538 3.96 26.12 -4.90
N LEU A 539 3.41 25.15 -5.62
CA LEU A 539 2.48 24.15 -5.10
C LEU A 539 3.19 22.96 -4.42
N GLY A 540 4.49 23.04 -4.16
CA GLY A 540 5.22 22.05 -3.39
C GLY A 540 5.65 20.79 -4.14
N ALA A 541 5.90 20.89 -5.45
CA ALA A 541 6.48 19.79 -6.23
C ALA A 541 7.85 19.31 -5.70
N ASP A 542 8.61 20.22 -5.09
CA ASP A 542 9.99 19.98 -4.62
C ASP A 542 10.11 19.95 -3.08
N GLY A 543 8.99 20.15 -2.36
CA GLY A 543 8.94 20.18 -0.89
C GLY A 543 7.82 21.06 -0.35
N ALA A 544 7.40 20.82 0.90
CA ALA A 544 6.30 21.53 1.55
C ALA A 544 6.74 22.82 2.26
N ASP A 545 8.02 22.95 2.59
CA ASP A 545 8.50 24.10 3.36
C ASP A 545 8.51 25.39 2.49
N PRO A 546 8.34 26.57 3.10
CA PRO A 546 8.29 27.82 2.36
C PRO A 546 9.52 28.09 1.47
N ARG A 547 10.73 27.64 1.85
CA ARG A 547 11.96 27.90 1.10
C ARG A 547 11.97 27.09 -0.19
N SER A 548 11.69 25.80 -0.10
CA SER A 548 11.55 24.92 -1.28
C SER A 548 10.46 25.42 -2.23
N ARG A 549 9.28 25.78 -1.69
CA ARG A 549 8.14 26.29 -2.50
C ARG A 549 8.47 27.61 -3.22
N LEU A 550 9.28 28.47 -2.62
CA LEU A 550 9.68 29.75 -3.20
C LEU A 550 10.95 29.65 -4.07
N GLY A 551 11.62 28.50 -4.09
CA GLY A 551 12.90 28.31 -4.78
C GLY A 551 14.04 29.11 -4.14
N LEU A 552 14.05 29.17 -2.80
CA LEU A 552 15.09 29.80 -2.00
C LEU A 552 16.07 28.75 -1.48
N GLU A 553 17.28 29.21 -1.13
CA GLU A 553 18.27 28.37 -0.44
C GLU A 553 17.77 27.94 0.94
N PRO A 554 18.19 26.75 1.44
CA PRO A 554 17.77 26.24 2.75
C PRO A 554 18.09 27.20 3.92
N GLU A 555 19.15 28.00 3.81
CA GLU A 555 19.58 28.96 4.82
C GLU A 555 18.90 30.33 4.73
N ALA A 556 17.98 30.53 3.78
CA ALA A 556 17.27 31.80 3.64
C ALA A 556 16.52 32.15 4.94
N ASN A 557 16.60 33.40 5.39
CA ASN A 557 15.89 33.84 6.58
C ASN A 557 14.41 34.16 6.29
N ASP A 558 13.61 34.33 7.35
CA ASP A 558 12.15 34.48 7.21
C ASP A 558 11.77 35.79 6.50
N GLU A 559 12.59 36.84 6.56
CA GLU A 559 12.37 38.07 5.80
C GLU A 559 12.56 37.83 4.29
N GLN A 560 13.56 37.04 3.89
CA GLN A 560 13.74 36.63 2.50
C GLN A 560 12.57 35.77 2.01
N VAL A 561 12.05 34.87 2.84
CA VAL A 561 10.82 34.09 2.57
C VAL A 561 9.64 35.02 2.36
N ARG A 562 9.41 35.97 3.27
CA ARG A 562 8.30 36.95 3.19
C ARG A 562 8.35 37.79 1.92
N VAL A 563 9.52 38.31 1.57
CA VAL A 563 9.71 39.10 0.35
C VAL A 563 9.49 38.24 -0.90
N ALA A 564 9.99 37.01 -0.93
CA ALA A 564 9.80 36.10 -2.06
C ALA A 564 8.34 35.68 -2.23
N ALA A 565 7.63 35.39 -1.14
CA ALA A 565 6.20 35.08 -1.13
C ALA A 565 5.36 36.25 -1.67
N GLN A 566 5.61 37.49 -1.20
CA GLN A 566 4.93 38.67 -1.73
C GLN A 566 5.17 38.84 -3.24
N ARG A 567 6.42 38.72 -3.70
CA ARG A 567 6.77 38.78 -5.13
C ARG A 567 6.09 37.68 -5.94
N ALA A 568 5.93 36.49 -5.37
CA ALA A 568 5.23 35.39 -6.01
C ALA A 568 3.74 35.71 -6.17
N ALA A 569 3.09 36.21 -5.12
CA ALA A 569 1.69 36.63 -5.17
C ALA A 569 1.47 37.74 -6.21
N ASP A 570 2.31 38.78 -6.21
CA ASP A 570 2.24 39.89 -7.18
C ASP A 570 2.38 39.40 -8.62
N ARG A 571 3.33 38.48 -8.86
CA ARG A 571 3.57 37.87 -10.18
C ARG A 571 2.34 37.11 -10.67
N TRP A 572 1.70 36.30 -9.83
CA TRP A 572 0.54 35.52 -10.22
C TRP A 572 -0.72 36.37 -10.38
N ARG A 573 -0.92 37.41 -9.57
CA ARG A 573 -1.97 38.43 -9.79
C ARG A 573 -1.79 39.12 -11.13
N ALA A 574 -0.55 39.53 -11.46
CA ALA A 574 -0.23 40.13 -12.75
C ALA A 574 -0.43 39.16 -13.92
N HIS A 575 -0.24 37.85 -13.72
CA HIS A 575 -0.48 36.83 -14.73
C HIS A 575 -1.99 36.60 -14.97
N ALA A 576 -2.80 36.60 -13.92
CA ALA A 576 -4.25 36.41 -13.98
C ALA A 576 -4.96 37.48 -14.83
N VAL A 577 -4.50 38.73 -14.76
CA VAL A 577 -5.13 39.88 -15.44
C VAL A 577 -4.65 40.11 -16.87
N ARG A 578 -3.76 39.27 -17.43
CA ARG A 578 -3.27 39.46 -18.81
C ARG A 578 -4.42 39.21 -19.81
N PRO A 579 -4.54 40.00 -20.89
CA PRO A 579 -5.62 39.84 -21.86
C PRO A 579 -5.67 38.46 -22.54
N ILE A 580 -4.55 37.74 -22.57
CA ILE A 580 -4.41 36.41 -23.18
C ILE A 580 -4.68 35.26 -22.22
N THR A 581 -4.85 35.53 -20.92
CA THR A 581 -5.07 34.52 -19.90
C THR A 581 -6.52 34.05 -19.95
N GLY A 582 -6.72 32.76 -20.26
CA GLY A 582 -8.05 32.17 -20.26
C GLY A 582 -8.61 31.97 -18.85
N GLY A 583 -9.92 31.76 -18.72
CA GLY A 583 -10.57 31.62 -17.40
C GLY A 583 -10.01 30.49 -16.52
N ARG A 584 -9.54 29.39 -17.11
CA ARG A 584 -8.86 28.31 -16.36
C ARG A 584 -7.49 28.73 -15.83
N ASP A 585 -6.70 29.42 -16.63
CA ASP A 585 -5.39 29.92 -16.19
C ASP A 585 -5.55 31.00 -15.11
N ALA A 586 -6.58 31.86 -15.22
CA ALA A 586 -6.91 32.84 -14.18
C ALA A 586 -7.27 32.16 -12.85
N ALA A 587 -8.13 31.13 -12.88
CA ALA A 587 -8.47 30.37 -11.67
C ALA A 587 -7.25 29.67 -11.06
N ALA A 588 -6.36 29.11 -11.88
CA ALA A 588 -5.10 28.54 -11.40
C ALA A 588 -4.18 29.59 -10.77
N CYS A 589 -4.08 30.78 -11.35
CA CYS A 589 -3.37 31.91 -10.77
C CYS A 589 -3.95 32.31 -9.41
N ASP A 590 -5.28 32.34 -9.24
CA ASP A 590 -5.90 32.69 -7.97
C ASP A 590 -5.54 31.69 -6.85
N VAL A 591 -5.47 30.39 -7.17
CA VAL A 591 -4.96 29.38 -6.23
C VAL A 591 -3.51 29.69 -5.86
N LEU A 592 -2.65 29.94 -6.84
CA LEU A 592 -1.23 30.26 -6.62
C LEU A 592 -1.02 31.56 -5.81
N VAL A 593 -1.89 32.55 -5.97
CA VAL A 593 -1.88 33.78 -5.17
C VAL A 593 -2.20 33.45 -3.72
N ARG A 594 -3.30 32.71 -3.46
CA ARG A 594 -3.68 32.30 -2.11
C ARG A 594 -2.62 31.43 -1.45
N THR A 595 -1.99 30.54 -2.21
CA THR A 595 -0.83 29.75 -1.76
C THR A 595 0.31 30.65 -1.30
N ALA A 596 0.74 31.59 -2.14
CA ALA A 596 1.83 32.50 -1.81
C ALA A 596 1.51 33.40 -0.60
N GLU A 597 0.26 33.85 -0.48
CA GLU A 597 -0.21 34.63 0.66
C GLU A 597 -0.31 33.79 1.96
N GLY A 598 -0.66 32.51 1.86
CA GLY A 598 -0.67 31.59 2.99
C GLY A 598 0.73 31.39 3.59
N LEU A 599 1.77 31.37 2.75
CA LEU A 599 3.17 31.29 3.21
C LEU A 599 3.64 32.53 3.99
N LEU A 600 2.88 33.63 3.98
CA LEU A 600 3.16 34.81 4.80
C LEU A 600 2.61 34.70 6.23
N GLN A 601 1.72 33.73 6.48
CA GLN A 601 0.99 33.59 7.75
C GLN A 601 1.54 32.48 8.65
N THR A 602 2.33 31.56 8.07
CA THR A 602 3.21 30.60 8.77
C THR A 602 4.50 31.26 9.21
#